data_AF-A0A940EW02-F1
#
_entry.id   AF-A0A940EW02-F1
#
_cell.length_a   1.000
_cell.length_b   1.000
_cell.length_c   1.000
_cell.angle_alpha   90.00
_cell.angle_beta   90.00
_cell.angle_gamma   90.00
#
_symmetry.space_group_name_H-M   'P 1'
#
loop_
_entity.id
_entity.type
_entity.pdbx_description
1 polymer ?
#
loop_
_entity_poly.entity_id
_entity_poly.type
_entity_poly.pdbx_seq_one_letter_code
_entity_poly.pdbx_strand_id
1 'polypeptide(L)'
;MKLAILTAYPDWTWGGHAAGWLRDAARQDVHGAHTVVDDPDSADAILFMEGHPGDSFMERAVWHPLRRRHLEKTFLYHDDDYAFPLMPGIYPSLRAPYHKEGLTAGGVYLARIEENKAIARARELRLAQDLLYSFVGANNCAVRDSILRLSVPDTVATDTSGKHAWALDAGTRAAYEEDYARTCARSRFMLSPRGIGPSTYRLYEAMELGRCPVIIADDWVPPPFIPWEEFSIRIREDQVHELPRILADAPYEAMGLAARRAFENYIDKPHCFHYLAESVQMLMNAPQRDTRLLGRYAELMASDMRGYYIRSRLRAIRRRMRSAVVRQPKAA
;
A
#
# COMPACT_ATOMS: atom_id res chain seq x y z
N MET A 1 20.81 11.72 -1.43
CA MET A 1 20.05 12.85 -0.83
C MET A 1 19.95 12.68 0.69
N LYS A 2 19.98 13.78 1.46
CA LYS A 2 19.62 13.85 2.88
C LYS A 2 18.11 13.94 3.06
N LEU A 3 17.52 12.96 3.73
CA LEU A 3 16.07 12.87 3.94
C LEU A 3 15.72 13.01 5.43
N ALA A 4 14.85 13.96 5.77
CA ALA A 4 14.22 14.01 7.09
C ALA A 4 12.94 13.16 7.07
N ILE A 5 12.87 12.13 7.92
CA ILE A 5 11.70 11.23 8.02
C ILE A 5 10.94 11.55 9.32
N LEU A 6 9.66 11.91 9.19
CA LEU A 6 8.82 12.39 10.28
C LEU A 6 7.41 11.77 10.22
N THR A 7 6.64 11.98 11.29
CA THR A 7 5.18 11.81 11.31
C THR A 7 4.53 13.11 11.82
N ALA A 8 3.37 13.46 11.26
CA ALA A 8 2.48 14.50 11.76
C ALA A 8 1.50 13.98 12.85
N TYR A 9 1.57 12.70 13.20
CA TYR A 9 0.64 12.01 14.09
C TYR A 9 1.35 11.26 15.25
N PRO A 10 2.32 11.88 15.96
CA PRO A 10 3.09 11.17 16.99
C PRO A 10 2.22 10.62 18.14
N ASP A 11 1.07 11.25 18.39
CA ASP A 11 0.14 10.87 19.47
C ASP A 11 -0.87 9.78 19.06
N TRP A 12 -0.81 9.28 17.83
CA TRP A 12 -1.72 8.24 17.36
C TRP A 12 -1.11 6.86 17.59
N THR A 13 -1.95 5.86 17.88
CA THR A 13 -1.52 4.49 18.22
C THR A 13 -0.45 3.92 17.27
N TRP A 14 -0.50 4.29 15.98
CA TRP A 14 0.44 3.83 14.96
C TRP A 14 1.19 4.96 14.25
N GLY A 15 1.02 6.22 14.66
CA GLY A 15 1.51 7.35 13.86
C GLY A 15 3.04 7.41 13.76
N GLY A 16 3.76 7.02 14.80
CA GLY A 16 5.23 6.91 14.77
C GLY A 16 5.77 5.63 14.10
N HIS A 17 4.93 4.62 13.86
CA HIS A 17 5.37 3.29 13.43
C HIS A 17 6.04 3.33 12.05
N ALA A 18 5.36 3.89 11.04
CA ALA A 18 5.88 3.92 9.68
C ALA A 18 7.18 4.72 9.55
N ALA A 19 7.25 5.88 10.22
CA ALA A 19 8.46 6.70 10.26
C ALA A 19 9.63 5.99 10.97
N GLY A 20 9.37 5.34 12.11
CA GLY A 20 10.37 4.55 12.84
C GLY A 20 10.87 3.36 12.03
N TRP A 21 9.95 2.62 11.41
CA TRP A 21 10.25 1.47 10.56
C TRP A 21 11.14 1.87 9.39
N LEU A 22 10.87 2.98 8.72
CA LEU A 22 11.69 3.45 7.59
C LEU A 22 13.07 3.93 8.05
N ARG A 23 13.17 4.58 9.21
CA ARG A 23 14.47 4.92 9.82
C ARG A 23 15.30 3.68 10.13
N ASP A 24 14.67 2.60 10.59
CA ASP A 24 15.32 1.32 10.81
C ASP A 24 15.74 0.63 9.51
N ALA A 25 14.93 0.75 8.45
CA ALA A 25 15.30 0.30 7.11
C ALA A 25 16.50 1.07 6.56
N ALA A 26 16.56 2.38 6.76
CA ALA A 26 17.68 3.22 6.33
C ALA A 26 19.03 2.83 6.99
N ARG A 27 18.99 2.28 8.22
CA ARG A 27 20.20 1.74 8.89
C ARG A 27 20.71 0.45 8.26
N GLN A 28 19.86 -0.24 7.49
CA GLN A 28 20.16 -1.49 6.79
C GLN A 28 20.35 -1.26 5.29
N ASP A 29 20.34 0.00 4.84
CA ASP A 29 20.44 0.34 3.42
C ASP A 29 21.75 -0.15 2.83
N VAL A 30 21.65 -0.97 1.79
CA VAL A 30 22.83 -1.54 1.10
C VAL A 30 23.35 -0.64 -0.01
N HIS A 31 22.62 0.41 -0.38
CA HIS A 31 22.97 1.30 -1.48
C HIS A 31 23.90 2.44 -1.04
N GLY A 32 23.67 3.02 0.15
CA GLY A 32 24.45 4.13 0.68
C GLY A 32 24.30 5.46 -0.09
N ALA A 33 23.33 5.56 -1.01
CA ALA A 33 23.11 6.74 -1.86
C ALA A 33 22.35 7.88 -1.15
N HIS A 34 21.64 7.55 -0.06
CA HIS A 34 20.85 8.51 0.72
C HIS A 34 21.16 8.36 2.20
N THR A 35 20.87 9.41 2.96
CA THR A 35 21.10 9.43 4.41
C THR A 35 19.90 10.04 5.12
N VAL A 36 19.62 9.54 6.32
CA VAL A 36 18.59 10.13 7.19
C VAL A 36 19.22 11.25 8.01
N VAL A 37 18.54 12.39 8.09
CA VAL A 37 18.91 13.50 8.97
C VAL A 37 17.76 13.83 9.91
N ASP A 38 18.09 14.32 11.11
CA ASP A 38 17.09 14.68 12.11
C ASP A 38 16.55 16.10 11.93
N ASP A 39 17.39 17.04 11.51
CA ASP A 39 17.00 18.42 11.28
C ASP A 39 16.37 18.61 9.88
N PRO A 40 15.06 18.94 9.79
CA PRO A 40 14.39 19.16 8.52
C PRO A 40 14.90 20.40 7.77
N ASP A 41 15.48 21.38 8.47
CA ASP A 41 16.05 22.57 7.82
C ASP A 41 17.26 22.18 6.97
N SER A 42 18.12 21.28 7.48
CA SER A 42 19.31 20.76 6.78
C SER A 42 19.05 19.69 5.70
N ALA A 43 17.82 19.15 5.61
CA ALA A 43 17.49 18.07 4.69
C ALA A 43 17.24 18.57 3.25
N ASP A 44 17.58 17.76 2.25
CA ASP A 44 17.23 18.05 0.85
C ASP A 44 15.73 17.78 0.61
N ALA A 45 15.16 16.83 1.34
CA ALA A 45 13.72 16.57 1.38
C ALA A 45 13.22 16.16 2.77
N ILE A 46 11.93 16.40 3.01
CA ILE A 46 11.19 16.04 4.20
C ILE A 46 10.07 15.09 3.78
N LEU A 47 10.05 13.88 4.34
CA LEU A 47 9.03 12.88 4.10
C LEU A 47 8.20 12.65 5.36
N PHE A 48 6.92 12.98 5.29
CA PHE A 48 5.92 12.51 6.26
C PHE A 48 5.56 11.07 5.91
N MET A 49 5.96 10.13 6.77
CA MET A 49 5.63 8.70 6.64
C MET A 49 4.42 8.39 7.51
N GLU A 50 3.24 8.28 6.89
CA GLU A 50 2.00 8.06 7.63
C GLU A 50 1.40 6.69 7.35
N GLY A 51 1.31 5.87 8.40
CA GLY A 51 0.69 4.54 8.39
C GLY A 51 -0.64 4.55 9.13
N HIS A 52 -1.76 4.55 8.41
CA HIS A 52 -3.13 4.52 8.92
C HIS A 52 -3.42 5.33 10.21
N PRO A 53 -3.07 6.63 10.32
CA PRO A 53 -3.31 7.44 11.53
C PRO A 53 -4.79 7.82 11.74
N GLY A 54 -5.75 7.16 11.09
CA GLY A 54 -7.19 7.43 11.24
C GLY A 54 -7.67 8.76 10.65
N ASP A 55 -6.83 9.47 9.90
CA ASP A 55 -7.13 10.67 9.12
C ASP A 55 -6.89 10.39 7.63
N SER A 56 -7.87 9.85 6.90
CA SER A 56 -7.71 9.40 5.52
C SER A 56 -7.30 10.47 4.49
N PHE A 57 -7.22 11.74 4.87
CA PHE A 57 -6.79 12.84 4.00
C PHE A 57 -5.48 13.49 4.46
N MET A 58 -4.88 12.96 5.53
CA MET A 58 -3.60 13.40 6.10
C MET A 58 -3.54 14.91 6.35
N GLU A 59 -4.64 15.51 6.80
CA GLU A 59 -4.73 16.96 6.91
C GLU A 59 -3.73 17.53 7.93
N ARG A 60 -3.32 16.78 8.97
CA ARG A 60 -2.24 17.27 9.87
C ARG A 60 -0.91 17.40 9.14
N ALA A 61 -0.58 16.49 8.22
CA ALA A 61 0.62 16.58 7.39
C ALA A 61 0.50 17.71 6.34
N VAL A 62 -0.67 17.80 5.68
CA VAL A 62 -0.97 18.85 4.69
C VAL A 62 -0.86 20.26 5.30
N TRP A 63 -1.33 20.44 6.53
CA TRP A 63 -1.30 21.72 7.24
C TRP A 63 -0.12 21.85 8.22
N HIS A 64 0.86 20.94 8.15
CA HIS A 64 1.97 20.93 9.09
C HIS A 64 2.82 22.21 8.99
N PRO A 65 3.27 22.82 10.11
CA PRO A 65 4.11 24.01 10.08
C PRO A 65 5.40 23.85 9.26
N LEU A 66 6.04 22.68 9.31
CA LEU A 66 7.22 22.37 8.49
C LEU A 66 6.91 22.41 7.00
N ARG A 67 5.76 21.89 6.56
CA ARG A 67 5.35 21.97 5.15
C ARG A 67 5.14 23.41 4.72
N ARG A 68 4.59 24.26 5.60
CA ARG A 68 4.43 25.70 5.31
C ARG A 68 5.78 26.40 5.14
N ARG A 69 6.81 25.97 5.89
CA ARG A 69 8.16 26.53 5.82
C ARG A 69 8.98 25.99 4.64
N HIS A 70 8.75 24.74 4.24
CA HIS A 70 9.56 23.97 3.28
C HIS A 70 8.69 23.32 2.19
N LEU A 71 7.85 24.11 1.52
CA LEU A 71 6.76 23.61 0.67
C LEU A 71 7.27 22.75 -0.50
N GLU A 72 8.36 23.17 -1.11
CA GLU A 72 8.97 22.58 -2.30
C GLU A 72 9.71 21.25 -2.04
N LYS A 73 10.11 21.03 -0.78
CA LYS A 73 10.86 19.85 -0.37
C LYS A 73 10.11 18.94 0.61
N THR A 74 8.80 19.15 0.79
CA THR A 74 7.98 18.31 1.67
C THR A 74 7.08 17.35 0.87
N PHE A 75 7.14 16.07 1.23
CA PHE A 75 6.43 14.97 0.60
C PHE A 75 5.67 14.13 1.61
N LEU A 76 4.70 13.37 1.13
CA LEU A 76 3.89 12.45 1.91
C LEU A 76 4.06 11.02 1.39
N TYR A 77 4.24 10.07 2.28
CA TYR A 77 3.89 8.67 2.05
C TYR A 77 2.62 8.37 2.84
N HIS A 78 1.65 7.73 2.19
CA HIS A 78 0.32 7.55 2.75
C HIS A 78 -0.33 6.26 2.26
N ASP A 79 -0.55 5.31 3.17
CA ASP A 79 -1.01 3.95 2.90
C ASP A 79 -2.52 3.70 3.06
N ASP A 80 -3.37 4.73 3.22
CA ASP A 80 -4.83 4.49 3.23
C ASP A 80 -5.30 3.97 1.86
N ASP A 81 -6.14 2.95 1.87
CA ASP A 81 -6.70 2.31 0.67
C ASP A 81 -7.53 3.30 -0.18
N TYR A 82 -8.08 4.35 0.45
CA TYR A 82 -8.90 5.35 -0.23
C TYR A 82 -8.17 6.70 -0.25
N ALA A 83 -6.97 6.72 -0.85
CA ALA A 83 -6.11 7.90 -0.87
C ALA A 83 -6.55 8.97 -1.89
N PHE A 84 -6.65 10.22 -1.44
CA PHE A 84 -6.69 11.40 -2.32
C PHE A 84 -5.44 12.28 -2.10
N PRO A 85 -4.65 12.56 -3.14
CA PRO A 85 -3.38 13.26 -3.00
C PRO A 85 -3.56 14.77 -2.85
N LEU A 86 -3.63 15.27 -1.61
CA LEU A 86 -3.69 16.71 -1.30
C LEU A 86 -2.34 17.43 -1.36
N MET A 87 -1.23 16.70 -1.48
CA MET A 87 0.12 17.24 -1.58
C MET A 87 1.03 16.30 -2.39
N PRO A 88 2.26 16.70 -2.75
CA PRO A 88 3.18 15.80 -3.43
C PRO A 88 3.51 14.57 -2.60
N GLY A 89 3.59 13.40 -3.21
CA GLY A 89 3.84 12.18 -2.44
C GLY A 89 3.75 10.85 -3.18
N ILE A 90 3.98 9.80 -2.39
CA ILE A 90 3.97 8.38 -2.77
C ILE A 90 2.76 7.74 -2.11
N TYR A 91 1.90 7.13 -2.92
CA TYR A 91 0.59 6.66 -2.48
C TYR A 91 0.42 5.20 -2.92
N PRO A 92 0.53 4.21 -2.01
CA PRO A 92 0.41 2.81 -2.38
C PRO A 92 -0.93 2.40 -2.99
N SER A 93 -2.00 3.11 -2.65
CA SER A 93 -3.33 2.96 -3.24
C SER A 93 -3.74 4.16 -4.11
N LEU A 94 -2.79 4.72 -4.87
CA LEU A 94 -3.09 5.79 -5.82
C LEU A 94 -4.02 5.30 -6.94
N ARG A 95 -5.10 6.04 -7.17
CA ARG A 95 -6.00 5.82 -8.31
C ARG A 95 -5.55 6.62 -9.53
N ALA A 96 -5.62 6.01 -10.70
CA ALA A 96 -5.23 6.63 -11.98
C ALA A 96 -5.89 8.00 -12.24
N PRO A 97 -7.20 8.23 -11.96
CA PRO A 97 -7.81 9.55 -12.10
C PRO A 97 -7.19 10.65 -11.24
N TYR A 98 -6.44 10.30 -10.19
CA TYR A 98 -5.76 11.24 -9.29
C TYR A 98 -4.25 11.27 -9.49
N HIS A 99 -3.74 10.48 -10.44
CA HIS A 99 -2.35 10.54 -10.80
C HIS A 99 -2.06 11.83 -11.56
N LYS A 100 -1.01 12.52 -11.13
CA LYS A 100 -0.50 13.73 -11.78
C LYS A 100 1.01 13.65 -11.79
N GLU A 101 1.57 13.64 -12.98
CA GLU A 101 3.02 13.64 -13.18
C GLU A 101 3.67 14.78 -12.39
N GLY A 102 4.75 14.47 -11.69
CA GLY A 102 5.46 15.42 -10.83
C GLY A 102 4.81 15.79 -9.50
N LEU A 103 3.56 15.36 -9.27
CA LEU A 103 2.87 15.53 -7.99
C LEU A 103 2.76 14.19 -7.25
N THR A 104 2.34 13.13 -7.93
CA THR A 104 2.02 11.86 -7.28
C THR A 104 2.74 10.69 -7.92
N ALA A 105 3.13 9.74 -7.11
CA ALA A 105 3.64 8.45 -7.55
C ALA A 105 2.82 7.32 -6.93
N GLY A 106 2.66 6.21 -7.66
CA GLY A 106 2.26 4.94 -7.05
C GLY A 106 3.32 4.50 -6.02
N GLY A 107 2.92 3.65 -5.07
CA GLY A 107 3.80 3.21 -4.00
C GLY A 107 3.63 1.74 -3.64
N VAL A 108 4.60 1.20 -2.93
CA VAL A 108 4.50 -0.13 -2.31
C VAL A 108 4.03 0.01 -0.88
N TYR A 109 3.22 -0.93 -0.38
CA TYR A 109 2.84 -0.92 1.03
C TYR A 109 4.02 -1.36 1.89
N LEU A 110 4.62 -0.41 2.60
CA LEU A 110 5.72 -0.59 3.54
C LEU A 110 5.24 -0.46 4.99
N ALA A 111 6.13 -0.83 5.92
CA ALA A 111 5.92 -0.65 7.36
C ALA A 111 4.60 -1.25 7.88
N ARG A 112 4.29 -2.47 7.45
CA ARG A 112 3.15 -3.22 7.98
C ARG A 112 3.25 -3.29 9.51
N ILE A 113 2.12 -3.17 10.20
CA ILE A 113 2.07 -3.33 11.66
C ILE A 113 2.42 -4.77 12.03
N GLU A 114 1.93 -5.72 11.24
CA GLU A 114 2.22 -7.14 11.40
C GLU A 114 2.55 -7.74 10.02
N GLU A 115 3.68 -8.44 9.94
CA GLU A 115 4.08 -9.18 8.75
C GLU A 115 3.27 -10.47 8.61
N ASN A 116 2.99 -10.85 7.37
CA ASN A 116 2.22 -12.06 7.08
C ASN A 116 3.09 -13.31 7.15
N LYS A 117 3.17 -13.91 8.35
CA LYS A 117 3.98 -15.11 8.63
C LYS A 117 3.68 -16.29 7.71
N ALA A 118 2.47 -16.38 7.17
CA ALA A 118 2.09 -17.44 6.24
C ALA A 118 2.89 -17.39 4.93
N ILE A 119 3.41 -16.23 4.52
CA ILE A 119 4.24 -16.11 3.30
C ILE A 119 5.62 -16.72 3.53
N ALA A 120 6.26 -16.43 4.66
CA ALA A 120 7.50 -17.09 5.06
C ALA A 120 7.29 -18.61 5.16
N ARG A 121 6.19 -19.03 5.81
CA ARG A 121 5.81 -20.44 5.92
C ARG A 121 5.60 -21.11 4.55
N ALA A 122 4.93 -20.44 3.61
CA ALA A 122 4.69 -20.97 2.27
C ALA A 122 6.00 -21.31 1.53
N ARG A 123 7.05 -20.50 1.72
CA ARG A 123 8.38 -20.75 1.14
C ARG A 123 9.04 -22.00 1.72
N GLU A 124 8.86 -22.26 3.01
CA GLU A 124 9.44 -23.43 3.69
C GLU A 124 8.79 -24.74 3.24
N LEU A 125 7.50 -24.71 2.89
CA LEU A 125 6.74 -25.92 2.55
C LEU A 125 7.22 -26.62 1.26
N ARG A 126 7.88 -25.89 0.34
CA ARG A 126 8.46 -26.43 -0.92
C ARG A 126 7.53 -27.37 -1.70
N LEU A 127 6.24 -27.01 -1.78
CA LEU A 127 5.22 -27.80 -2.49
C LEU A 127 5.31 -27.59 -4.01
N ALA A 128 4.82 -28.57 -4.76
CA ALA A 128 4.61 -28.42 -6.19
C ALA A 128 3.57 -27.32 -6.48
N GLN A 129 3.77 -26.56 -7.54
CA GLN A 129 2.84 -25.50 -7.98
C GLN A 129 1.75 -26.11 -8.88
N ASP A 130 0.84 -26.85 -8.25
CA ASP A 130 -0.23 -27.59 -8.92
C ASP A 130 -1.53 -26.78 -9.09
N LEU A 131 -1.68 -25.64 -8.42
CA LEU A 131 -2.81 -24.73 -8.64
C LEU A 131 -2.46 -23.71 -9.73
N LEU A 132 -3.32 -23.59 -10.75
CA LEU A 132 -3.23 -22.53 -11.76
C LEU A 132 -3.22 -21.14 -11.11
N TYR A 133 -4.18 -20.86 -10.23
CA TYR A 133 -4.16 -19.62 -9.45
C TYR A 133 -4.86 -19.78 -8.09
N SER A 134 -4.61 -18.81 -7.21
CA SER A 134 -5.43 -18.63 -6.00
C SER A 134 -5.87 -17.20 -5.73
N PHE A 135 -7.02 -17.08 -5.07
CA PHE A 135 -7.54 -15.89 -4.43
C PHE A 135 -8.17 -16.28 -3.07
N VAL A 136 -7.66 -15.74 -1.97
CA VAL A 136 -8.25 -15.94 -0.64
C VAL A 136 -8.46 -14.58 0.00
N GLY A 137 -9.70 -14.08 0.03
CA GLY A 137 -9.97 -12.75 0.57
C GLY A 137 -11.46 -12.39 0.60
N ALA A 138 -11.77 -11.29 1.30
CA ALA A 138 -13.14 -10.84 1.46
C ALA A 138 -13.73 -10.31 0.13
N ASN A 139 -14.97 -10.71 -0.17
CA ASN A 139 -15.79 -10.21 -1.26
C ASN A 139 -16.31 -8.79 -0.95
N ASN A 140 -15.53 -7.77 -1.30
CA ASN A 140 -15.86 -6.37 -1.03
C ASN A 140 -16.08 -5.52 -2.29
N CYS A 141 -16.01 -6.12 -3.48
CA CYS A 141 -16.22 -5.43 -4.75
C CYS A 141 -16.57 -6.41 -5.89
N ALA A 142 -17.14 -5.87 -6.98
CA ALA A 142 -17.64 -6.66 -8.11
C ALA A 142 -16.58 -7.55 -8.79
N VAL A 143 -15.33 -7.10 -8.88
CA VAL A 143 -14.26 -7.91 -9.48
C VAL A 143 -13.95 -9.15 -8.63
N ARG A 144 -13.98 -9.03 -7.30
CA ARG A 144 -13.80 -10.17 -6.38
C ARG A 144 -14.98 -11.12 -6.41
N ASP A 145 -16.20 -10.58 -6.49
CA ASP A 145 -17.41 -11.39 -6.68
C ASP A 145 -17.31 -12.21 -7.98
N SER A 146 -16.83 -11.59 -9.06
CA SER A 146 -16.62 -12.28 -10.34
C SER A 146 -15.60 -13.40 -10.22
N ILE A 147 -14.46 -13.16 -9.56
CA ILE A 147 -13.42 -14.18 -9.32
C ILE A 147 -13.97 -15.36 -8.49
N LEU A 148 -14.72 -15.07 -7.43
CA LEU A 148 -15.28 -16.07 -6.53
C LEU A 148 -16.37 -16.94 -7.19
N ARG A 149 -17.03 -16.44 -8.24
CA ARG A 149 -18.05 -17.19 -9.00
C ARG A 149 -17.45 -18.04 -10.13
N LEU A 150 -16.20 -17.79 -10.53
CA LEU A 150 -15.58 -18.58 -11.59
C LEU A 150 -15.34 -20.02 -11.12
N SER A 151 -15.70 -20.97 -11.99
CA SER A 151 -15.36 -22.38 -11.81
C SER A 151 -14.26 -22.74 -12.79
N VAL A 152 -13.04 -22.89 -12.28
CA VAL A 152 -11.84 -23.18 -13.06
C VAL A 152 -11.11 -24.34 -12.40
N PRO A 153 -10.77 -25.42 -13.14
CA PRO A 153 -9.99 -26.53 -12.61
C PRO A 153 -8.67 -26.04 -11.99
N ASP A 154 -8.20 -26.75 -10.96
CA ASP A 154 -6.91 -26.49 -10.33
C ASP A 154 -6.77 -25.06 -9.78
N THR A 155 -7.84 -24.50 -9.22
CA THR A 155 -7.81 -23.17 -8.59
C THR A 155 -8.38 -23.19 -7.17
N VAL A 156 -7.99 -22.19 -6.38
CA VAL A 156 -8.59 -21.94 -5.06
C VAL A 156 -9.10 -20.51 -5.02
N ALA A 157 -10.42 -20.33 -4.94
CA ALA A 157 -11.06 -19.03 -4.74
C ALA A 157 -11.93 -19.10 -3.48
N THR A 158 -11.48 -18.45 -2.40
CA THR A 158 -12.10 -18.55 -1.07
C THR A 158 -12.54 -17.17 -0.58
N ASP A 159 -13.85 -17.03 -0.30
CA ASP A 159 -14.39 -15.83 0.34
C ASP A 159 -14.12 -15.86 1.85
N THR A 160 -13.52 -14.79 2.35
CA THR A 160 -13.25 -14.59 3.79
C THR A 160 -14.08 -13.46 4.38
N SER A 161 -15.18 -13.06 3.74
CA SER A 161 -16.10 -12.03 4.25
C SER A 161 -16.57 -12.35 5.67
N GLY A 162 -16.54 -11.35 6.54
CA GLY A 162 -16.89 -11.50 7.96
C GLY A 162 -15.87 -12.29 8.80
N LYS A 163 -14.78 -12.79 8.21
CA LYS A 163 -13.68 -13.44 8.93
C LYS A 163 -12.51 -12.48 9.01
N HIS A 164 -12.17 -12.08 10.23
CA HIS A 164 -11.03 -11.22 10.50
C HIS A 164 -9.97 -12.04 11.23
N ALA A 165 -8.81 -12.27 10.60
CA ALA A 165 -7.76 -13.10 11.17
C ALA A 165 -7.30 -12.62 12.56
N TRP A 166 -7.28 -11.30 12.78
CA TRP A 166 -6.95 -10.68 14.07
C TRP A 166 -8.02 -10.87 15.15
N ALA A 167 -9.22 -11.34 14.79
CA ALA A 167 -10.32 -11.63 15.72
C ALA A 167 -10.48 -13.14 15.99
N LEU A 168 -9.68 -14.00 15.34
CA LEU A 168 -9.68 -15.44 15.57
C LEU A 168 -8.91 -15.77 16.86
N ASP A 169 -9.34 -16.82 17.56
CA ASP A 169 -8.53 -17.41 18.62
C ASP A 169 -7.23 -17.99 18.06
N ALA A 170 -6.23 -18.20 18.93
CA ALA A 170 -4.90 -18.60 18.51
C ALA A 170 -4.86 -19.92 17.71
N GLY A 171 -5.69 -20.90 18.06
CA GLY A 171 -5.73 -22.20 17.38
C GLY A 171 -6.34 -22.08 15.98
N THR A 172 -7.50 -21.43 15.88
CA THR A 172 -8.17 -21.18 14.59
C THR A 172 -7.33 -20.30 13.68
N ARG A 173 -6.64 -19.30 14.26
CA ARG A 173 -5.70 -18.44 13.51
C ARG A 173 -4.53 -19.24 12.93
N ALA A 174 -3.91 -20.11 13.72
CA ALA A 174 -2.79 -20.92 13.25
C ALA A 174 -3.19 -21.86 12.11
N ALA A 175 -4.37 -22.51 12.22
CA ALA A 175 -4.90 -23.34 11.14
C ALA A 175 -5.17 -22.52 9.86
N TYR A 176 -5.80 -21.34 10.01
CA TYR A 176 -6.05 -20.44 8.89
C TYR A 176 -4.75 -19.97 8.20
N GLU A 177 -3.72 -19.63 8.97
CA GLU A 177 -2.41 -19.21 8.44
C GLU A 177 -1.70 -20.37 7.71
N GLU A 178 -1.75 -21.60 8.23
CA GLU A 178 -1.18 -22.78 7.56
C GLU A 178 -1.93 -23.12 6.26
N ASP A 179 -3.27 -23.03 6.24
CA ASP A 179 -4.08 -23.23 5.04
C ASP A 179 -3.78 -22.18 3.96
N TYR A 180 -3.65 -20.92 4.37
CA TYR A 180 -3.24 -19.83 3.47
C TYR A 180 -1.82 -20.07 2.94
N ALA A 181 -0.87 -20.47 3.80
CA ALA A 181 0.50 -20.77 3.40
C ALA A 181 0.55 -21.91 2.36
N ARG A 182 -0.18 -23.00 2.59
CA ARG A 182 -0.28 -24.13 1.65
C ARG A 182 -0.88 -23.72 0.31
N THR A 183 -1.95 -22.92 0.35
CA THR A 183 -2.60 -22.41 -0.86
C THR A 183 -1.61 -21.56 -1.67
N CYS A 184 -0.91 -20.63 -1.03
CA CYS A 184 0.08 -19.79 -1.70
C CYS A 184 1.25 -20.61 -2.26
N ALA A 185 1.78 -21.56 -1.49
CA ALA A 185 2.88 -22.42 -1.90
C ALA A 185 2.56 -23.24 -3.17
N ARG A 186 1.31 -23.73 -3.27
CA ARG A 186 0.80 -24.50 -4.42
C ARG A 186 0.40 -23.66 -5.63
N SER A 187 0.27 -22.35 -5.49
CA SER A 187 -0.19 -21.46 -6.56
C SER A 187 0.92 -21.15 -7.56
N ARG A 188 0.64 -21.25 -8.86
CA ARG A 188 1.47 -20.68 -9.93
C ARG A 188 1.32 -19.16 -9.98
N PHE A 189 0.07 -18.70 -9.96
CA PHE A 189 -0.30 -17.29 -9.97
C PHE A 189 -1.08 -16.90 -8.70
N MET A 190 -0.81 -15.72 -8.15
CA MET A 190 -1.58 -15.17 -7.03
C MET A 190 -2.41 -13.98 -7.51
N LEU A 191 -3.74 -14.12 -7.52
CA LEU A 191 -4.62 -13.07 -7.98
C LEU A 191 -4.63 -11.91 -6.98
N SER A 192 -4.31 -10.72 -7.46
CA SER A 192 -4.26 -9.46 -6.71
C SER A 192 -5.31 -8.48 -7.24
N PRO A 193 -6.61 -8.79 -7.12
CA PRO A 193 -7.65 -7.86 -7.52
C PRO A 193 -7.71 -6.68 -6.56
N ARG A 194 -8.17 -5.53 -7.06
CA ARG A 194 -8.46 -4.38 -6.20
C ARG A 194 -9.42 -4.73 -5.07
N GLY A 195 -9.40 -3.90 -4.03
CA GLY A 195 -10.33 -3.98 -2.91
C GLY A 195 -11.12 -2.69 -2.79
N ILE A 196 -11.01 -2.05 -1.62
CA ILE A 196 -11.49 -0.68 -1.41
C ILE A 196 -10.67 0.28 -2.29
N GLY A 197 -9.35 0.12 -2.29
CA GLY A 197 -8.41 0.81 -3.17
C GLY A 197 -7.95 -0.05 -4.35
N PRO A 198 -7.23 0.55 -5.31
CA PRO A 198 -6.73 -0.15 -6.49
C PRO A 198 -5.55 -1.09 -6.18
N SER A 199 -4.96 -1.02 -4.98
CA SER A 199 -3.82 -1.84 -4.58
C SER A 199 -4.18 -2.82 -3.47
N THR A 200 -3.32 -3.81 -3.22
CA THR A 200 -3.52 -4.79 -2.15
C THR A 200 -2.19 -5.36 -1.65
N TYR A 201 -2.10 -5.68 -0.35
CA TYR A 201 -0.94 -6.36 0.23
C TYR A 201 -0.57 -7.67 -0.48
N ARG A 202 -1.56 -8.38 -1.05
CA ARG A 202 -1.34 -9.65 -1.76
C ARG A 202 -0.42 -9.53 -2.96
N LEU A 203 -0.42 -8.35 -3.60
CA LEU A 203 0.49 -8.04 -4.71
C LEU A 203 1.94 -8.22 -4.27
N TYR A 204 2.30 -7.63 -3.13
CA TYR A 204 3.65 -7.65 -2.60
C TYR A 204 3.98 -8.98 -1.90
N GLU A 205 2.98 -9.66 -1.33
CA GLU A 205 3.13 -11.02 -0.78
C GLU A 205 3.42 -12.06 -1.87
N ALA A 206 2.81 -11.93 -3.05
CA ALA A 206 3.11 -12.76 -4.20
C ALA A 206 4.57 -12.58 -4.64
N MET A 207 5.03 -11.32 -4.73
CA MET A 207 6.43 -11.01 -5.04
C MET A 207 7.36 -11.59 -3.98
N GLU A 208 7.06 -11.39 -2.69
CA GLU A 208 7.83 -11.97 -1.59
C GLU A 208 7.86 -13.51 -1.68
N LEU A 209 6.77 -14.19 -1.97
CA LEU A 209 6.78 -15.65 -2.11
C LEU A 209 7.57 -16.12 -3.34
N GLY A 210 7.73 -15.27 -4.35
CA GLY A 210 8.23 -15.66 -5.67
C GLY A 210 7.16 -16.32 -6.52
N ARG A 211 5.95 -15.75 -6.49
CA ARG A 211 4.83 -16.06 -7.38
C ARG A 211 4.54 -14.87 -8.27
N CYS A 212 4.10 -15.14 -9.50
CA CYS A 212 3.67 -14.09 -10.40
C CYS A 212 2.36 -13.46 -9.87
N PRO A 213 2.35 -12.17 -9.52
CA PRO A 213 1.12 -11.49 -9.20
C PRO A 213 0.29 -11.26 -10.46
N VAL A 214 -1.02 -11.52 -10.37
CA VAL A 214 -1.99 -11.18 -11.42
C VAL A 214 -2.82 -10.00 -10.95
N ILE A 215 -2.55 -8.82 -11.50
CA ILE A 215 -3.12 -7.55 -11.08
C ILE A 215 -4.44 -7.34 -11.82
N ILE A 216 -5.53 -7.23 -11.06
CA ILE A 216 -6.89 -7.02 -11.59
C ILE A 216 -7.48 -5.75 -10.97
N ALA A 217 -7.00 -4.62 -11.47
CA ALA A 217 -7.27 -3.29 -10.93
C ALA A 217 -7.02 -2.24 -12.02
N ASP A 218 -8.09 -1.73 -12.63
CA ASP A 218 -7.98 -0.83 -13.78
C ASP A 218 -7.37 0.53 -13.38
N ASP A 219 -7.71 1.01 -12.19
CA ASP A 219 -7.24 2.28 -11.62
C ASP A 219 -5.82 2.19 -11.01
N TRP A 220 -5.18 1.02 -10.98
CA TRP A 220 -3.88 0.86 -10.31
C TRP A 220 -2.76 1.55 -11.07
N VAL A 221 -2.04 2.43 -10.36
CA VAL A 221 -0.86 3.13 -10.84
C VAL A 221 0.39 2.37 -10.37
N PRO A 222 1.20 1.82 -11.29
CA PRO A 222 2.38 1.07 -10.92
C PRO A 222 3.38 1.92 -10.11
N PRO A 223 3.91 1.39 -9.01
CA PRO A 223 5.07 1.97 -8.34
C PRO A 223 6.26 2.13 -9.31
N PRO A 224 6.92 3.31 -9.36
CA PRO A 224 7.99 3.59 -10.31
C PRO A 224 9.22 2.68 -10.09
N PHE A 225 10.13 2.63 -11.06
CA PHE A 225 11.41 1.88 -11.04
C PHE A 225 11.32 0.35 -10.98
N ILE A 226 10.23 -0.20 -10.44
CA ILE A 226 10.00 -1.63 -10.38
C ILE A 226 9.59 -2.12 -11.79
N PRO A 227 10.25 -3.14 -12.37
CA PRO A 227 10.01 -3.58 -13.74
C PRO A 227 8.77 -4.50 -13.84
N TRP A 228 7.58 -3.95 -13.56
CA TRP A 228 6.32 -4.71 -13.44
C TRP A 228 5.99 -5.60 -14.65
N GLU A 229 6.32 -5.14 -15.86
CA GLU A 229 6.06 -5.87 -17.11
C GLU A 229 6.90 -7.17 -17.23
N GLU A 230 7.98 -7.32 -16.45
CA GLU A 230 8.81 -8.53 -16.48
C GLU A 230 8.23 -9.69 -15.66
N PHE A 231 7.39 -9.40 -14.67
CA PHE A 231 7.02 -10.38 -13.65
C PHE A 231 5.55 -10.40 -13.23
N SER A 232 4.74 -9.46 -13.71
CA SER A 232 3.31 -9.39 -13.40
C SER A 232 2.45 -9.55 -14.64
N ILE A 233 1.22 -10.01 -14.46
CA ILE A 233 0.20 -10.05 -15.50
C ILE A 233 -0.90 -9.07 -15.11
N ARG A 234 -1.29 -8.18 -16.02
CA ARG A 234 -2.42 -7.27 -15.81
C ARG A 234 -3.63 -7.75 -16.59
N ILE A 235 -4.77 -7.87 -15.92
CA ILE A 235 -6.06 -8.24 -16.52
C ILE A 235 -7.07 -7.16 -16.15
N ARG A 236 -7.88 -6.73 -17.12
CA ARG A 236 -8.94 -5.76 -16.86
C ARG A 236 -10.00 -6.33 -15.93
N GLU A 237 -10.63 -5.48 -15.13
CA GLU A 237 -11.67 -5.91 -14.19
C GLU A 237 -12.86 -6.60 -14.86
N ASP A 238 -13.20 -6.18 -16.09
CA ASP A 238 -14.27 -6.78 -16.90
C ASP A 238 -13.86 -8.05 -17.66
N GLN A 239 -12.58 -8.43 -17.62
CA GLN A 239 -12.00 -9.58 -18.31
C GLN A 239 -11.62 -10.73 -17.37
N VAL A 240 -12.16 -10.75 -16.15
CA VAL A 240 -11.92 -11.84 -15.17
C VAL A 240 -12.20 -13.23 -15.77
N HIS A 241 -13.21 -13.37 -16.62
CA HIS A 241 -13.54 -14.62 -17.30
C HIS A 241 -12.43 -15.17 -18.22
N GLU A 242 -11.50 -14.33 -18.67
CA GLU A 242 -10.38 -14.71 -19.52
C GLU A 242 -9.19 -15.29 -18.73
N LEU A 243 -9.23 -15.26 -17.39
CA LEU A 243 -8.16 -15.75 -16.51
C LEU A 243 -7.61 -17.13 -16.94
N PRO A 244 -8.43 -18.18 -17.16
CA PRO A 244 -7.90 -19.49 -17.52
C PRO A 244 -7.10 -19.46 -18.82
N ARG A 245 -7.60 -18.73 -19.82
CA ARG A 245 -6.97 -18.64 -21.14
C ARG A 245 -5.66 -17.85 -21.07
N ILE A 246 -5.64 -16.74 -20.35
CA ILE A 246 -4.45 -15.87 -20.23
C ILE A 246 -3.35 -16.58 -19.42
N LEU A 247 -3.72 -17.32 -18.38
CA LEU A 247 -2.77 -17.93 -17.46
C LEU A 247 -2.28 -19.33 -17.89
N ALA A 248 -2.98 -20.02 -18.79
CA ALA A 248 -2.67 -21.41 -19.18
C ALA A 248 -1.22 -21.61 -19.62
N ASP A 249 -0.72 -20.73 -20.51
CA ASP A 249 0.60 -20.85 -21.13
C ASP A 249 1.61 -19.81 -20.63
N ALA A 250 1.24 -19.02 -19.61
CA ALA A 250 2.12 -18.00 -19.08
C ALA A 250 3.30 -18.64 -18.30
N PRO A 251 4.54 -18.12 -18.45
CA PRO A 251 5.75 -18.72 -17.89
C PRO A 251 5.89 -18.43 -16.38
N TYR A 252 4.99 -19.00 -15.58
CA TYR A 252 4.79 -18.67 -14.17
C TYR A 252 6.06 -18.80 -13.32
N GLU A 253 6.94 -19.77 -13.62
CA GLU A 253 8.19 -19.97 -12.88
C GLU A 253 9.17 -18.83 -13.09
N ALA A 254 9.37 -18.42 -14.35
CA ALA A 254 10.27 -17.32 -14.70
C ALA A 254 9.74 -15.99 -14.15
N MET A 255 8.43 -15.75 -14.28
CA MET A 255 7.77 -14.56 -13.74
C MET A 255 7.81 -14.53 -12.21
N GLY A 256 7.57 -15.65 -11.53
CA GLY A 256 7.67 -15.75 -10.07
C GLY A 256 9.09 -15.48 -9.55
N LEU A 257 10.11 -16.01 -10.23
CA LEU A 257 11.52 -15.73 -9.91
C LEU A 257 11.86 -14.25 -10.12
N ALA A 258 11.37 -13.64 -11.21
CA ALA A 258 11.55 -12.22 -11.46
C ALA A 258 10.82 -11.35 -10.42
N ALA A 259 9.61 -11.75 -10.00
CA ALA A 259 8.86 -11.07 -8.95
C ALA A 259 9.61 -11.09 -7.61
N ARG A 260 10.21 -12.23 -7.26
CA ARG A 260 11.06 -12.34 -6.06
C ARG A 260 12.28 -11.43 -6.13
N ARG A 261 12.99 -11.42 -7.25
CA ARG A 261 14.14 -10.52 -7.45
C ARG A 261 13.71 -9.06 -7.34
N ALA A 262 12.57 -8.69 -7.91
CA ALA A 262 12.04 -7.33 -7.77
C ALA A 262 11.70 -6.99 -6.31
N PHE A 263 11.12 -7.91 -5.55
CA PHE A 263 10.90 -7.69 -4.11
C PHE A 263 12.21 -7.46 -3.36
N GLU A 264 13.21 -8.30 -3.59
CA GLU A 264 14.54 -8.24 -2.95
C GLU A 264 15.39 -7.06 -3.42
N ASN A 265 15.09 -6.44 -4.57
CA ASN A 265 15.85 -5.29 -5.07
C ASN A 265 15.21 -3.93 -4.74
N TYR A 266 13.92 -3.91 -4.33
CA TYR A 266 13.17 -2.64 -4.19
C TYR A 266 12.31 -2.55 -2.93
N ILE A 267 11.81 -3.65 -2.38
CA ILE A 267 10.73 -3.65 -1.37
C ILE A 267 11.19 -4.17 -0.02
N ASP A 268 12.11 -5.12 0.01
CA ASP A 268 12.61 -5.67 1.26
C ASP A 268 13.34 -4.60 2.10
N LYS A 269 13.57 -4.93 3.37
CA LYS A 269 14.05 -3.94 4.35
C LYS A 269 15.37 -3.28 3.96
N PRO A 270 16.38 -3.99 3.41
CA PRO A 270 17.65 -3.39 2.99
C PRO A 270 17.56 -2.46 1.76
N HIS A 271 16.51 -2.54 0.93
CA HIS A 271 16.43 -1.75 -0.33
C HIS A 271 15.29 -0.72 -0.33
N CYS A 272 14.25 -0.91 0.49
CA CYS A 272 13.06 -0.05 0.46
C CYS A 272 13.32 1.43 0.79
N PHE A 273 14.34 1.74 1.59
CA PHE A 273 14.71 3.12 1.90
C PHE A 273 15.24 3.83 0.66
N HIS A 274 16.19 3.21 -0.07
CA HIS A 274 16.68 3.73 -1.33
C HIS A 274 15.55 3.91 -2.34
N TYR A 275 14.69 2.90 -2.51
CA TYR A 275 13.51 2.99 -3.39
C TYR A 275 12.61 4.20 -3.08
N LEU A 276 12.26 4.42 -1.80
CA LEU A 276 11.45 5.58 -1.41
C LEU A 276 12.19 6.89 -1.64
N ALA A 277 13.48 6.95 -1.34
CA ALA A 277 14.28 8.15 -1.52
C ALA A 277 14.43 8.53 -3.00
N GLU A 278 14.63 7.56 -3.90
CA GLU A 278 14.62 7.74 -5.35
C GLU A 278 13.24 8.19 -5.87
N SER A 279 12.16 7.63 -5.30
CA SER A 279 10.79 8.06 -5.62
C SER A 279 10.52 9.51 -5.22
N VAL A 280 11.04 9.94 -4.06
CA VAL A 280 11.00 11.35 -3.64
C VAL A 280 11.85 12.22 -4.58
N GLN A 281 13.06 11.77 -4.94
CA GLN A 281 13.96 12.49 -5.84
C GLN A 281 13.35 12.67 -7.24
N MET A 282 12.66 11.66 -7.76
CA MET A 282 11.90 11.74 -9.00
C MET A 282 10.83 12.82 -8.94
N LEU A 283 10.03 12.84 -7.86
CA LEU A 283 9.03 13.89 -7.65
C LEU A 283 9.71 15.27 -7.52
N MET A 284 10.85 15.37 -6.84
CA MET A 284 11.67 16.60 -6.72
C MET A 284 12.07 17.19 -8.06
N ASN A 285 12.49 16.33 -8.98
CA ASN A 285 13.05 16.74 -10.26
C ASN A 285 11.99 17.01 -11.34
N ALA A 286 10.71 16.85 -11.02
CA ALA A 286 9.65 17.04 -11.99
C ALA A 286 9.46 18.53 -12.37
N PRO A 287 9.37 18.85 -13.68
CA PRO A 287 9.43 20.22 -14.18
C PRO A 287 8.19 21.07 -13.87
N GLN A 288 7.03 20.45 -13.62
CA GLN A 288 5.78 21.14 -13.30
C GLN A 288 5.18 20.58 -12.01
N ARG A 289 5.07 21.43 -10.99
CA ARG A 289 4.48 21.08 -9.69
C ARG A 289 3.38 22.07 -9.36
N ASP A 290 2.13 21.74 -9.69
CA ASP A 290 1.00 22.49 -9.14
C ASP A 290 0.77 22.05 -7.68
N THR A 291 1.44 22.75 -6.76
CA THR A 291 1.34 22.52 -5.31
C THR A 291 0.25 23.37 -4.65
N ARG A 292 -0.59 24.07 -5.44
CA ARG A 292 -1.61 24.98 -4.92
C ARG A 292 -2.68 24.19 -4.18
N LEU A 293 -2.63 24.28 -2.85
CA LEU A 293 -3.52 23.52 -1.98
C LEU A 293 -5.00 23.81 -2.24
N LEU A 294 -5.37 25.06 -2.55
CA LEU A 294 -6.75 25.40 -2.88
C LEU A 294 -7.25 24.66 -4.12
N GLY A 295 -6.40 24.52 -5.15
CA GLY A 295 -6.71 23.74 -6.35
C GLY A 295 -6.92 22.26 -6.02
N ARG A 296 -6.06 21.69 -5.16
CA ARG A 296 -6.21 20.29 -4.69
C ARG A 296 -7.52 20.06 -3.95
N TYR A 297 -7.93 20.99 -3.09
CA TYR A 297 -9.23 20.90 -2.42
C TYR A 297 -10.40 21.09 -3.39
N ALA A 298 -10.29 21.98 -4.38
CA ALA A 298 -11.32 22.12 -5.41
C ALA A 298 -11.51 20.81 -6.19
N GLU A 299 -10.41 20.15 -6.59
CA GLU A 299 -10.43 18.83 -7.22
C GLU A 299 -11.04 17.75 -6.31
N LEU A 300 -10.64 17.72 -5.03
CA LEU A 300 -11.23 16.81 -4.04
C LEU A 300 -12.75 16.98 -4.00
N MET A 301 -13.22 18.23 -3.93
CA MET A 301 -14.63 18.55 -3.86
C MET A 301 -15.38 18.29 -5.18
N ALA A 302 -14.69 18.25 -6.32
CA ALA A 302 -15.24 17.87 -7.62
C ALA A 302 -15.17 16.36 -7.90
N SER A 303 -14.42 15.60 -7.11
CA SER A 303 -14.21 14.16 -7.31
C SER A 303 -15.25 13.28 -6.57
N ASP A 304 -15.22 11.98 -6.86
CA ASP A 304 -16.00 10.97 -6.13
C ASP A 304 -15.65 10.89 -4.63
N MET A 305 -14.51 11.46 -4.22
CA MET A 305 -14.04 11.49 -2.83
C MET A 305 -14.75 12.53 -1.96
N ARG A 306 -15.49 13.49 -2.54
CA ARG A 306 -16.19 14.56 -1.81
C ARG A 306 -17.02 14.04 -0.64
N GLY A 307 -17.84 13.03 -0.91
CA GLY A 307 -18.74 12.46 0.11
C GLY A 307 -17.96 11.80 1.24
N TYR A 308 -16.86 11.12 0.92
CA TYR A 308 -15.99 10.49 1.91
C TYR A 308 -15.28 11.54 2.77
N TYR A 309 -14.76 12.61 2.15
CA TYR A 309 -14.14 13.74 2.85
C TYR A 309 -15.08 14.39 3.86
N ILE A 310 -16.29 14.78 3.44
CA ILE A 310 -17.27 15.41 4.33
C ILE A 310 -17.60 14.49 5.52
N ARG A 311 -17.83 13.18 5.28
CA ARG A 311 -18.10 12.21 6.34
C ARG A 311 -16.92 12.02 7.29
N SER A 312 -15.68 12.03 6.77
CA SER A 312 -14.47 11.98 7.59
C SER A 312 -14.39 13.18 8.54
N ARG A 313 -14.59 14.40 8.00
CA ARG A 313 -14.59 15.64 8.79
C ARG A 313 -15.67 15.66 9.87
N LEU A 314 -16.89 15.25 9.54
CA LEU A 314 -17.99 15.15 10.52
C LEU A 314 -17.66 14.16 11.64
N ARG A 315 -17.06 13.01 11.32
CA ARG A 315 -16.59 12.04 12.32
C ARG A 315 -15.51 12.62 13.23
N ALA A 316 -14.55 13.35 12.67
CA ALA A 316 -13.50 14.02 13.45
C ALA A 316 -14.07 15.09 14.40
N ILE A 317 -15.02 15.92 13.94
CA ILE A 317 -15.71 16.92 14.77
C ILE A 317 -16.45 16.25 15.93
N ARG A 318 -17.24 15.19 15.65
CA ARG A 318 -17.96 14.44 16.68
C ARG A 318 -17.02 13.81 17.72
N ARG A 319 -15.88 13.27 17.30
CA ARG A 319 -14.85 12.73 18.21
C ARG A 319 -14.31 13.83 19.14
N ARG A 320 -13.95 15.00 18.59
CA ARG A 320 -13.47 16.16 19.38
C ARG A 320 -14.50 16.65 20.39
N MET A 321 -15.77 16.75 19.98
CA MET A 321 -16.86 17.13 20.88
C MET A 321 -17.02 16.12 22.03
N ARG A 322 -17.01 14.81 21.74
CA ARG A 322 -17.08 13.77 22.78
C ARG A 322 -15.89 13.82 23.75
N SER A 323 -14.67 14.00 23.25
CA SER A 323 -13.49 14.15 24.13
C SER A 323 -13.50 15.42 24.97
N ALA A 324 -14.12 16.50 24.50
CA ALA A 324 -14.29 17.75 25.26
C ALA A 324 -15.34 17.61 26.37
N VAL A 325 -16.42 16.87 26.12
CA VAL A 325 -17.45 16.57 27.13
C VAL A 325 -16.93 15.65 28.23
N VAL A 326 -16.08 14.66 27.91
CA VAL A 326 -15.47 13.75 28.90
C VAL A 326 -14.39 14.44 29.74
N ARG A 327 -13.83 15.57 29.29
CA ARG A 327 -12.81 16.35 30.01
C ARG A 327 -13.37 17.44 30.93
N GLN A 328 -14.69 17.61 31.06
CA GLN A 328 -15.22 18.45 32.14
C GLN A 328 -15.11 17.68 33.47
N PRO A 329 -14.39 18.19 34.48
CA PRO A 329 -14.45 17.61 35.81
C PRO A 329 -15.91 17.71 36.28
N LYS A 330 -16.43 16.67 36.94
CA LYS A 330 -17.63 16.85 37.77
C LYS A 330 -17.32 17.97 38.74
N ALA A 331 -17.98 19.11 38.59
CA ALA A 331 -17.94 20.18 39.57
C ALA A 331 -18.45 19.58 40.89
N ALA A 332 -17.61 19.66 41.93
CA ALA A 332 -17.93 19.28 43.29
C ALA A 332 -18.89 20.29 43.91
#